data_AF-A0A7T6XL10-F1
#
_entry.id   AF-A0A7T6XL10-F1
#
_cell.length_a   1.000
_cell.length_b   1.000
_cell.length_c   1.000
_cell.angle_alpha   90.00
_cell.angle_beta   90.00
_cell.angle_gamma   90.00
#
_symmetry.space_group_name_H-M   'P 1'
#
loop_
_entity.id
_entity.type
_entity.pdbx_description
1 polymer ?
#
loop_
_entity_poly.entity_id
_entity_poly.type
_entity_poly.pdbx_seq_one_letter_code
_entity_poly.pdbx_strand_id
1 'polypeptide(L)'
;MTSPVTSMDKPVAIKSEPVPPARPPRAPRPPRPNFRQIHQFPLPVNVHHIPPVIPHNPLSLISVALSYLTFLISPPRQEVYYAYFDKATSSIHVTDERSINALWQMGFFGKGSLSRSEPSWLAREKKRRGLHNEKTSEEITRLRRTERRELKLERARMEKLAIEETLKAEAAARESVASEPLDENAQSTTTDDTTNVTAITTEKFSLKKAREARALEAKQAREMAAQNAVLAEQIQSETSSNSKSVRFSSVVQKNECQSTSPSSSKLPDAVVDNLDSDDFPNQEHLQLSNEEAFFLAYSLGALQIYDSPLKPGEAQTTSPTTISALLQKFCHHSFQPARDGSASLQPDDPFMTSYAVYHHFRSLGWVVRSGIKFGTDYLLYNRGPVFSHAEFAVIIIPSYSHSYWSETQERKNYTAEKQARSWWWMHCVSRVQAQVLKSLVVCYVEVPPPAASIDDIGALFGQYKVREFLIKRWTPNRTRD
;
A
#
# COMPACT_ATOMS: atom_id res chain seq x y z
N MET A 1 43.35 64.65 20.01
CA MET A 1 44.44 64.24 19.08
C MET A 1 44.42 62.73 19.01
N THR A 2 44.01 62.23 17.86
CA THR A 2 43.65 60.84 17.56
C THR A 2 44.89 60.02 17.18
N SER A 3 45.14 58.93 17.89
CA SER A 3 46.12 57.90 17.52
C SER A 3 45.40 56.74 16.83
N PRO A 4 45.86 56.24 15.66
CA PRO A 4 45.24 55.11 14.99
C PRO A 4 45.90 53.80 15.43
N VAL A 5 45.09 52.79 15.76
CA VAL A 5 45.50 51.39 15.88
C VAL A 5 44.99 50.67 14.63
N THR A 6 45.92 50.23 13.79
CA THR A 6 45.65 49.51 12.54
C THR A 6 45.53 48.02 12.86
N SER A 7 44.31 47.47 12.91
CA SER A 7 44.09 46.01 12.89
C SER A 7 43.93 45.54 11.45
N MET A 8 44.86 44.72 10.97
CA MET A 8 44.69 43.95 9.74
C MET A 8 43.89 42.69 10.04
N ASP A 9 42.65 42.61 9.57
CA ASP A 9 41.92 41.35 9.43
C ASP A 9 41.73 41.04 7.95
N LYS A 10 42.31 39.91 7.52
CA LYS A 10 42.14 39.34 6.17
C LYS A 10 40.79 38.60 6.12
N PRO A 11 40.00 38.71 5.05
CA PRO A 11 38.77 37.94 4.91
C PRO A 11 39.07 36.45 4.65
N VAL A 12 38.46 35.59 5.47
CA VAL A 12 38.46 34.13 5.31
C VAL A 12 37.57 33.76 4.13
N ALA A 13 38.16 33.21 3.06
CA ALA A 13 37.45 32.68 1.92
C ALA A 13 36.76 31.34 2.29
N ILE A 14 35.43 31.34 2.30
CA ILE A 14 34.59 30.16 2.47
C ILE A 14 34.70 29.33 1.18
N LYS A 15 35.28 28.12 1.28
CA LYS A 15 35.33 27.14 0.17
C LYS A 15 33.96 26.51 -0.04
N SER A 16 33.39 26.71 -1.23
CA SER A 16 32.22 25.99 -1.73
C SER A 16 32.59 24.55 -2.13
N GLU A 17 31.89 23.56 -1.58
CA GLU A 17 31.97 22.16 -2.02
C GLU A 17 31.40 22.00 -3.45
N PRO A 18 31.93 21.06 -4.26
CA PRO A 18 31.47 20.84 -5.62
C PRO A 18 30.08 20.18 -5.65
N VAL A 19 29.14 20.83 -6.32
CA VAL A 19 27.77 20.36 -6.53
C VAL A 19 27.78 19.10 -7.43
N PRO A 20 27.09 18.01 -7.06
CA PRO A 20 27.01 16.81 -7.90
C PRO A 20 26.29 17.09 -9.22
N PRO A 21 26.61 16.35 -10.31
CA PRO A 21 26.06 16.61 -11.63
C PRO A 21 24.52 16.53 -11.63
N ALA A 22 23.89 17.55 -12.22
CA ALA A 22 22.45 17.70 -12.28
C ALA A 22 21.81 16.51 -13.00
N ARG A 23 20.79 15.90 -12.37
CA ARG A 23 20.02 14.82 -12.98
C ARG A 23 19.31 15.33 -14.24
N PRO A 24 19.21 14.53 -15.32
CA PRO A 24 18.50 14.94 -16.52
C PRO A 24 17.04 15.28 -16.22
N PRO A 25 16.46 16.27 -16.94
CA PRO A 25 15.08 16.69 -16.73
C PRO A 25 14.14 15.51 -16.98
N ARG A 26 13.33 15.18 -15.98
CA ARG A 26 12.35 14.10 -16.08
C ARG A 26 11.28 14.48 -17.09
N ALA A 27 10.99 13.58 -18.04
CA ALA A 27 9.90 13.75 -19.00
C ALA A 27 8.57 14.09 -18.28
N PRO A 28 7.73 14.96 -18.88
CA PRO A 28 6.45 15.34 -18.30
C PRO A 28 5.56 14.10 -18.15
N ARG A 29 4.97 13.94 -16.97
CA ARG A 29 4.07 12.82 -16.68
C ARG A 29 2.72 13.08 -17.37
N PRO A 30 2.05 12.05 -17.90
CA PRO A 30 0.68 12.22 -18.40
C PRO A 30 -0.21 12.75 -17.26
N PRO A 31 -1.20 13.61 -17.60
CA PRO A 31 -2.14 14.14 -16.63
C PRO A 31 -2.88 12.97 -15.95
N ARG A 32 -3.04 13.06 -14.63
CA ARG A 32 -3.84 12.07 -13.91
C ARG A 32 -5.33 12.37 -14.15
N PRO A 33 -6.18 11.33 -14.20
CA PRO A 33 -7.62 11.56 -14.21
C PRO A 33 -8.05 12.33 -12.96
N ASN A 34 -9.12 13.11 -13.08
CA ASN A 34 -9.64 13.91 -11.98
C ASN A 34 -10.42 13.02 -11.01
N PHE A 35 -9.70 12.42 -10.05
CA PHE A 35 -10.29 11.51 -9.07
C PHE A 35 -11.38 12.15 -8.21
N ARG A 36 -11.38 13.47 -8.04
CA ARG A 36 -12.44 14.17 -7.29
C ARG A 36 -13.79 14.12 -8.00
N GLN A 37 -13.78 14.07 -9.34
CA GLN A 37 -14.99 13.95 -10.14
C GLN A 37 -15.46 12.51 -10.21
N ILE A 38 -14.54 11.55 -10.35
CA ILE A 38 -14.86 10.11 -10.39
C ILE A 38 -15.47 9.65 -9.06
N HIS A 39 -14.85 10.07 -7.94
CA HIS A 39 -15.32 9.74 -6.59
C HIS A 39 -16.04 10.92 -5.95
N GLN A 40 -16.93 11.56 -6.70
CA GLN A 40 -17.74 12.66 -6.19
C GLN A 40 -18.70 12.19 -5.09
N PHE A 41 -19.31 11.02 -5.28
CA PHE A 41 -20.28 10.46 -4.36
C PHE A 41 -19.61 9.46 -3.40
N PRO A 42 -19.78 9.61 -2.07
CA PRO A 42 -19.14 8.73 -1.10
C PRO A 42 -19.86 7.38 -0.92
N LEU A 43 -21.13 7.29 -1.32
CA LEU A 43 -21.98 6.11 -1.18
C LEU A 43 -22.84 5.95 -2.44
N PRO A 44 -23.24 4.72 -2.81
CA PRO A 44 -24.04 4.41 -3.99
C PRO A 44 -25.52 4.70 -3.74
N VAL A 45 -25.84 5.93 -3.34
CA VAL A 45 -27.21 6.38 -3.06
C VAL A 45 -27.41 7.73 -3.73
N ASN A 46 -28.54 7.85 -4.44
CA ASN A 46 -28.94 9.11 -5.07
C ASN A 46 -29.57 10.03 -4.01
N VAL A 47 -28.85 11.06 -3.60
CA VAL A 47 -29.37 12.08 -2.69
C VAL A 47 -29.99 13.21 -3.50
N HIS A 48 -31.30 13.38 -3.38
CA HIS A 48 -32.02 14.50 -3.99
C HIS A 48 -32.09 15.64 -2.98
N HIS A 49 -31.34 16.71 -3.23
CA HIS A 49 -31.32 17.87 -2.35
C HIS A 49 -32.60 18.69 -2.50
N ILE A 50 -33.25 18.98 -1.37
CA ILE A 50 -34.36 19.93 -1.32
C ILE A 50 -33.76 21.35 -1.35
N PRO A 51 -34.35 22.28 -2.12
CA PRO A 51 -33.92 23.69 -2.10
C PRO A 51 -33.95 24.27 -0.68
N PRO A 52 -33.00 25.16 -0.32
CA PRO A 52 -33.00 25.78 1.00
C PRO A 52 -34.28 26.61 1.21
N VAL A 53 -34.91 26.44 2.37
CA VAL A 53 -36.10 27.21 2.78
C VAL A 53 -35.65 28.55 3.34
N ILE A 54 -36.03 29.63 2.67
CA ILE A 54 -35.83 31.00 3.13
C ILE A 54 -37.18 31.49 3.67
N PRO A 55 -37.36 31.60 5.01
CA PRO A 55 -38.67 31.81 5.62
C PRO A 55 -39.33 33.15 5.23
N HIS A 56 -38.54 34.15 4.86
CA HIS A 56 -39.05 35.47 4.43
C HIS A 56 -39.46 35.53 2.95
N ASN A 57 -39.15 34.50 2.15
CA ASN A 57 -39.46 34.48 0.73
C ASN A 57 -40.57 33.44 0.43
N PRO A 58 -41.80 33.86 0.11
CA PRO A 58 -42.89 32.92 -0.18
C PRO A 58 -42.60 32.07 -1.42
N LEU A 59 -41.80 32.55 -2.37
CA LEU A 59 -41.39 31.76 -3.54
C LEU A 59 -40.48 30.59 -3.16
N SER A 60 -39.69 30.72 -2.09
CA SER A 60 -38.87 29.62 -1.57
C SER A 60 -39.76 28.51 -1.01
N LEU A 61 -40.82 28.86 -0.26
CA LEU A 61 -41.82 27.89 0.23
C LEU A 61 -42.54 27.19 -0.93
N ILE A 62 -42.92 27.92 -1.98
CA ILE A 62 -43.53 27.35 -3.18
C ILE A 62 -42.55 26.40 -3.87
N SER A 63 -41.27 26.74 -4.00
CA SER A 63 -40.26 25.87 -4.60
C SER A 63 -40.10 24.55 -3.84
N VAL A 64 -40.13 24.59 -2.51
CA VAL A 64 -40.08 23.39 -1.67
C VAL A 64 -41.37 22.58 -1.78
N ALA A 65 -42.53 23.22 -1.73
CA ALA A 65 -43.82 22.56 -1.91
C ALA A 65 -43.93 21.87 -3.28
N LEU A 66 -43.46 22.53 -4.35
CA LEU A 66 -43.37 21.94 -5.69
C LEU A 66 -42.39 20.78 -5.72
N SER A 67 -41.22 20.88 -5.06
CA SER A 67 -40.27 19.75 -5.00
C SER A 67 -40.88 18.52 -4.30
N TYR A 68 -41.58 18.71 -3.17
CA TYR A 68 -42.32 17.63 -2.50
C TYR A 68 -43.45 17.09 -3.37
N LEU A 69 -44.21 17.95 -4.05
CA LEU A 69 -45.26 17.53 -4.97
C LEU A 69 -44.69 16.69 -6.12
N THR A 70 -43.54 17.09 -6.69
CA THR A 70 -42.87 16.30 -7.72
C THR A 70 -42.38 14.95 -7.19
N PHE A 71 -41.87 14.88 -5.96
CA PHE A 71 -41.46 13.62 -5.34
C PHE A 71 -42.64 12.71 -4.99
N LEU A 72 -43.82 13.28 -4.71
CA LEU A 72 -45.06 12.52 -4.51
C LEU A 72 -45.59 11.95 -5.83
N ILE A 73 -45.57 12.72 -6.92
CA ILE A 73 -46.08 12.30 -8.22
C ILE A 73 -45.11 11.33 -8.93
N SER A 74 -43.81 11.61 -8.83
CA SER A 74 -42.74 10.80 -9.43
C SER A 74 -41.66 10.54 -8.39
N PRO A 75 -41.81 9.48 -7.56
CA PRO A 75 -40.84 9.19 -6.52
C PRO A 75 -39.46 8.92 -7.14
N PRO A 76 -38.38 9.45 -6.56
CA PRO A 76 -37.03 9.21 -7.05
C PRO A 76 -36.72 7.72 -6.98
N ARG A 77 -36.23 7.15 -8.08
CA ARG A 77 -35.81 5.75 -8.14
C ARG A 77 -34.38 5.63 -7.63
N GLN A 78 -34.19 4.78 -6.63
CA GLN A 78 -32.86 4.39 -6.20
C GLN A 78 -32.31 3.34 -7.17
N GLU A 79 -31.08 3.52 -7.63
CA GLU A 79 -30.39 2.48 -8.40
C GLU A 79 -30.07 1.30 -7.47
N VAL A 80 -30.43 0.10 -7.90
CA VAL A 80 -30.15 -1.14 -7.18
C VAL A 80 -29.20 -1.97 -8.01
N TYR A 81 -28.11 -2.39 -7.39
CA TYR A 81 -27.08 -3.22 -8.00
C TYR A 81 -27.31 -4.69 -7.64
N TYR A 82 -26.79 -5.57 -8.49
CA TYR A 82 -27.00 -7.02 -8.35
C TYR A 82 -25.68 -7.73 -8.06
N ALA A 83 -25.71 -8.64 -7.09
CA ALA A 83 -24.60 -9.51 -6.76
C ALA A 83 -25.08 -10.93 -6.51
N TYR A 84 -24.15 -11.89 -6.54
CA TYR A 84 -24.44 -13.26 -6.12
C TYR A 84 -23.47 -13.72 -5.04
N PHE A 85 -23.95 -14.62 -4.19
CA PHE A 85 -23.13 -15.25 -3.17
C PHE A 85 -22.46 -16.51 -3.71
N ASP A 86 -21.14 -16.57 -3.64
CA ASP A 86 -20.39 -17.78 -3.98
C ASP A 86 -20.06 -18.60 -2.72
N LYS A 87 -20.62 -19.81 -2.66
CA LYS A 87 -20.43 -20.74 -1.53
C LYS A 87 -18.99 -21.24 -1.43
N ALA A 88 -18.26 -21.34 -2.54
CA ALA A 88 -16.90 -21.88 -2.54
C ALA A 88 -15.91 -20.90 -1.89
N THR A 89 -16.05 -19.61 -2.18
CA THR A 89 -15.18 -18.56 -1.64
C THR A 89 -15.74 -17.89 -0.38
N SER A 90 -16.98 -18.19 0.01
CA SER A 90 -17.69 -17.51 1.09
C SER A 90 -17.66 -15.98 0.94
N SER A 91 -17.81 -15.52 -0.30
CA SER A 91 -17.71 -14.11 -0.67
C SER A 91 -18.77 -13.74 -1.71
N ILE A 92 -18.98 -12.44 -1.89
CA ILE A 92 -20.05 -11.93 -2.76
C ILE A 92 -19.43 -11.33 -4.02
N HIS A 93 -19.95 -11.76 -5.16
CA HIS A 93 -19.40 -11.43 -6.45
C HIS A 93 -20.36 -10.54 -7.24
N VAL A 94 -19.83 -9.45 -7.79
CA VAL A 94 -20.52 -8.55 -8.71
C VAL A 94 -19.83 -8.69 -10.07
N THR A 95 -20.59 -9.09 -11.08
CA THR A 95 -20.09 -9.33 -12.45
C THR A 95 -20.49 -8.24 -13.43
N ASP A 96 -21.60 -7.55 -13.18
CA ASP A 96 -22.09 -6.47 -14.04
C ASP A 96 -21.13 -5.27 -14.02
N GLU A 97 -20.71 -4.80 -15.19
CA GLU A 97 -19.75 -3.70 -15.32
C GLU A 97 -20.28 -2.39 -14.73
N ARG A 98 -21.56 -2.09 -14.92
CA ARG A 98 -22.18 -0.88 -14.36
C ARG A 98 -22.17 -0.95 -12.83
N SER A 99 -22.56 -2.08 -12.26
CA SER A 99 -22.54 -2.32 -10.81
C SER A 99 -21.12 -2.28 -10.23
N ILE A 100 -20.13 -2.87 -10.91
CA ILE A 100 -18.72 -2.83 -10.51
C ILE A 100 -18.22 -1.38 -10.44
N ASN A 101 -18.44 -0.63 -11.51
CA ASN A 101 -18.00 0.76 -11.62
C ASN A 101 -18.71 1.64 -10.58
N ALA A 102 -20.03 1.51 -10.45
CA ALA A 102 -20.82 2.26 -9.49
C ALA A 102 -20.35 2.02 -8.04
N LEU A 103 -20.26 0.76 -7.61
CA LEU A 103 -19.87 0.41 -6.24
C LEU A 103 -18.42 0.81 -5.92
N TRP A 104 -17.52 0.70 -6.90
CA TRP A 104 -16.13 1.10 -6.68
C TRP A 104 -15.95 2.61 -6.67
N GLN A 105 -16.56 3.32 -7.62
CA GLN A 105 -16.48 4.79 -7.72
C GLN A 105 -17.21 5.45 -6.54
N MET A 106 -18.36 4.91 -6.15
CA MET A 106 -19.18 5.43 -5.07
C MET A 106 -18.88 4.73 -3.74
N GLY A 107 -17.74 5.08 -3.14
CA GLY A 107 -17.39 4.66 -1.79
C GLY A 107 -16.39 3.52 -1.67
N PHE A 108 -15.73 3.13 -2.76
CA PHE A 108 -14.68 2.11 -2.78
C PHE A 108 -15.15 0.81 -2.14
N PHE A 109 -16.27 0.24 -2.59
CA PHE A 109 -16.68 -1.08 -2.14
C PHE A 109 -15.95 -2.18 -2.91
N GLY A 110 -15.61 -3.28 -2.24
CA GLY A 110 -15.07 -4.48 -2.86
C GLY A 110 -13.68 -4.34 -3.47
N LYS A 111 -13.16 -5.47 -3.94
CA LYS A 111 -11.85 -5.58 -4.56
C LYS A 111 -11.96 -6.42 -5.83
N GLY A 112 -11.33 -5.99 -6.91
CA GLY A 112 -11.26 -6.78 -8.14
C GLY A 112 -10.55 -8.12 -7.89
N SER A 113 -11.08 -9.20 -8.46
CA SER A 113 -10.48 -10.53 -8.35
C SER A 113 -9.12 -10.62 -9.05
N LEU A 114 -8.96 -9.88 -10.16
CA LEU A 114 -7.77 -9.91 -11.02
C LEU A 114 -6.96 -8.60 -11.00
N SER A 115 -7.40 -7.61 -10.23
CA SER A 115 -6.74 -6.31 -10.05
C SER A 115 -6.46 -6.00 -8.57
N ARG A 116 -5.52 -5.10 -8.29
CA ARG A 116 -5.07 -4.84 -6.91
C ARG A 116 -5.89 -3.79 -6.19
N SER A 117 -6.38 -2.79 -6.93
CA SER A 117 -7.07 -1.62 -6.35
C SER A 117 -8.32 -1.22 -7.11
N GLU A 118 -8.21 -1.04 -8.43
CA GLU A 118 -9.29 -0.60 -9.31
C GLU A 118 -9.55 -1.72 -10.32
N PRO A 119 -10.81 -2.04 -10.62
CA PRO A 119 -11.16 -3.03 -11.65
C PRO A 119 -10.65 -2.53 -13.00
N SER A 120 -9.47 -3.01 -13.39
CA SER A 120 -8.71 -2.52 -14.54
C SER A 120 -8.21 -3.66 -15.42
N TRP A 121 -8.59 -4.90 -15.11
CA TRP A 121 -8.12 -6.08 -15.82
C TRP A 121 -8.53 -6.04 -17.29
N LEU A 122 -9.79 -5.69 -17.59
CA LEU A 122 -10.28 -5.62 -18.96
C LEU A 122 -9.48 -4.61 -19.79
N ALA A 123 -9.24 -3.41 -19.24
CA ALA A 123 -8.44 -2.37 -19.89
C ALA A 123 -6.99 -2.84 -20.15
N ARG A 124 -6.38 -3.57 -19.19
CA ARG A 124 -5.04 -4.16 -19.35
C ARG A 124 -5.01 -5.24 -20.43
N GLU A 125 -6.04 -6.06 -20.53
CA GLU A 125 -6.08 -7.16 -21.50
C GLU A 125 -6.32 -6.64 -22.93
N LYS A 126 -7.26 -5.68 -23.09
CA LYS A 126 -7.46 -4.96 -24.36
C LYS A 126 -6.15 -4.32 -24.81
N LYS A 127 -5.40 -3.70 -23.90
CA LYS A 127 -4.09 -3.15 -24.20
C LYS A 127 -3.04 -4.19 -24.57
N ARG A 128 -2.94 -5.31 -23.84
CA ARG A 128 -1.95 -6.38 -24.15
C ARG A 128 -2.13 -6.88 -25.59
N ARG A 129 -3.38 -6.90 -26.06
CA ARG A 129 -3.75 -7.29 -27.41
C ARG A 129 -3.58 -6.17 -28.45
N GLY A 130 -3.15 -4.98 -28.05
CA GLY A 130 -2.95 -3.82 -28.94
C GLY A 130 -4.22 -3.01 -29.22
N LEU A 131 -5.34 -3.29 -28.55
CA LEU A 131 -6.62 -2.61 -28.77
C LEU A 131 -6.78 -1.31 -27.95
N HIS A 132 -5.87 -1.02 -27.01
CA HIS A 132 -6.00 0.15 -26.13
C HIS A 132 -4.64 0.78 -25.79
N ASN A 133 -4.49 2.10 -25.97
CA ASN A 133 -3.20 2.80 -25.83
C ASN A 133 -2.94 3.41 -24.44
N GLU A 134 -3.93 3.51 -23.56
CA GLU A 134 -3.78 4.17 -22.25
C GLU A 134 -2.99 3.34 -21.22
N LYS A 135 -2.23 3.98 -20.32
CA LYS A 135 -1.43 3.30 -19.27
C LYS A 135 -2.22 3.20 -17.96
N THR A 136 -2.44 1.98 -17.46
CA THR A 136 -3.10 1.77 -16.16
C THR A 136 -2.19 2.14 -14.99
N SER A 137 -2.79 2.48 -13.84
CA SER A 137 -2.09 2.91 -12.63
C SER A 137 -1.11 1.85 -12.07
N GLU A 138 -1.46 0.58 -12.21
CA GLU A 138 -0.63 -0.57 -11.82
C GLU A 138 0.58 -0.76 -12.73
N GLU A 139 0.43 -0.59 -14.04
CA GLU A 139 1.54 -0.65 -15.01
C GLU A 139 2.55 0.46 -14.76
N ILE A 140 2.06 1.68 -14.53
CA ILE A 140 2.92 2.81 -14.17
C ILE A 140 3.72 2.46 -12.91
N THR A 141 3.10 1.78 -11.96
CA THR A 141 3.77 1.31 -10.75
C THR A 141 4.79 0.20 -11.04
N ARG A 142 4.48 -0.73 -11.97
CA ARG A 142 5.39 -1.80 -12.38
C ARG A 142 6.62 -1.26 -13.11
N LEU A 143 6.45 -0.35 -14.06
CA LEU A 143 7.55 0.33 -14.77
C LEU A 143 8.44 1.08 -13.79
N ARG A 144 7.87 1.83 -12.85
CA ARG A 144 8.64 2.49 -11.79
C ARG A 144 9.41 1.51 -10.91
N ARG A 145 8.95 0.26 -10.76
CA ARG A 145 9.64 -0.78 -9.98
C ARG A 145 10.77 -1.43 -10.77
N THR A 146 10.59 -1.63 -12.08
CA THR A 146 11.66 -2.14 -12.96
C THR A 146 12.77 -1.12 -13.08
N GLU A 147 12.44 0.15 -13.36
CA GLU A 147 13.41 1.26 -13.39
C GLU A 147 14.19 1.36 -12.06
N ARG A 148 13.50 1.28 -10.92
CA ARG A 148 14.17 1.29 -9.61
C ARG A 148 15.06 0.07 -9.39
N ARG A 149 14.69 -1.09 -9.92
CA ARG A 149 15.49 -2.32 -9.79
C ARG A 149 16.74 -2.22 -10.64
N GLU A 150 16.62 -1.72 -11.86
CA GLU A 150 17.72 -1.46 -12.78
C GLU A 150 18.70 -0.46 -12.16
N LEU A 151 18.22 0.68 -11.66
CA LEU A 151 19.07 1.66 -10.96
C LEU A 151 19.77 1.09 -9.73
N LYS A 152 19.10 0.20 -8.98
CA LYS A 152 19.74 -0.49 -7.83
C LYS A 152 20.81 -1.47 -8.30
N LEU A 153 20.57 -2.18 -9.40
CA LEU A 153 21.49 -3.14 -9.97
C LEU A 153 22.72 -2.44 -10.57
N GLU A 154 22.52 -1.34 -11.29
CA GLU A 154 23.61 -0.49 -11.79
C GLU A 154 24.46 0.06 -10.65
N ARG A 155 23.82 0.58 -9.59
CA ARG A 155 24.54 1.04 -8.39
C ARG A 155 25.37 -0.08 -7.77
N ALA A 156 24.77 -1.26 -7.56
CA ALA A 156 25.49 -2.41 -6.99
C ALA A 156 26.65 -2.86 -7.89
N ARG A 157 26.51 -2.76 -9.22
CA ARG A 157 27.58 -3.06 -10.18
C ARG A 157 28.74 -2.07 -10.06
N MET A 158 28.44 -0.78 -9.99
CA MET A 158 29.45 0.27 -9.81
C MET A 158 30.18 0.15 -8.47
N GLU A 159 29.44 -0.11 -7.38
CA GLU A 159 30.03 -0.36 -6.06
C GLU A 159 30.94 -1.59 -6.07
N LYS A 160 30.54 -2.67 -6.75
CA LYS A 160 31.37 -3.87 -6.90
C LYS A 160 32.66 -3.58 -7.69
N LEU A 161 32.56 -2.86 -8.80
CA LEU A 161 33.74 -2.48 -9.59
C LEU A 161 34.71 -1.61 -8.78
N ALA A 162 34.19 -0.64 -8.01
CA ALA A 162 35.01 0.19 -7.14
C ALA A 162 35.73 -0.64 -6.06
N ILE A 163 35.04 -1.61 -5.44
CA ILE A 163 35.66 -2.52 -4.47
C ILE A 163 36.77 -3.35 -5.16
N GLU A 164 36.51 -3.90 -6.34
CA GLU A 164 37.51 -4.66 -7.10
C GLU A 164 38.76 -3.82 -7.44
N GLU A 165 38.58 -2.54 -7.81
CA GLU A 165 39.68 -1.61 -8.04
C GLU A 165 40.49 -1.34 -6.77
N THR A 166 39.83 -1.12 -5.63
CA THR A 166 40.52 -0.94 -4.35
C THR A 166 41.31 -2.17 -3.92
N LEU A 167 40.76 -3.38 -4.11
CA LEU A 167 41.46 -4.63 -3.80
C LEU A 167 42.67 -4.85 -4.71
N LYS A 168 42.57 -4.49 -6.00
CA LYS A 168 43.71 -4.55 -6.92
C LYS A 168 44.81 -3.56 -6.53
N ALA A 169 44.45 -2.34 -6.14
CA ALA A 169 45.41 -1.36 -5.64
C ALA A 169 46.10 -1.83 -4.35
N GLU A 170 45.34 -2.41 -3.42
CA GLU A 170 45.89 -2.99 -2.17
C GLU A 170 46.82 -4.18 -2.47
N ALA A 171 46.46 -5.07 -3.40
CA ALA A 171 47.30 -6.19 -3.80
C ALA A 171 48.62 -5.73 -4.46
N ALA A 172 48.55 -4.76 -5.38
CA ALA A 172 49.74 -4.17 -5.99
C ALA A 172 50.65 -3.48 -4.96
N ALA A 173 50.07 -2.78 -3.98
CA ALA A 173 50.83 -2.21 -2.87
C ALA A 173 51.51 -3.30 -2.03
N ARG A 174 50.85 -4.43 -1.75
CA ARG A 174 51.47 -5.56 -1.03
C ARG A 174 52.62 -6.20 -1.82
N GLU A 175 52.49 -6.36 -3.13
CA GLU A 175 53.58 -6.88 -3.98
C GLU A 175 54.78 -5.93 -4.04
N SER A 176 54.55 -4.62 -4.05
CA SER A 176 55.62 -3.62 -3.96
C SER A 176 56.34 -3.62 -2.59
N VAL A 177 55.64 -3.97 -1.50
CA VAL A 177 56.24 -4.08 -0.16
C VAL A 177 57.01 -5.39 0.02
N ALA A 178 56.65 -6.45 -0.72
CA ALA A 178 57.34 -7.73 -0.69
C ALA A 178 58.65 -7.77 -1.51
N SER A 179 58.97 -6.70 -2.25
CA SER A 179 60.17 -6.59 -3.11
C SER A 179 61.27 -5.67 -2.54
N GLU A 180 61.11 -5.13 -1.33
CA GLU A 180 62.17 -4.45 -0.58
C GLU A 180 63.03 -5.48 0.19
N PRO A 181 64.39 -5.48 0.09
CA PRO A 181 65.23 -6.42 0.81
C PRO A 181 65.24 -6.12 2.32
N LEU A 182 65.21 -7.18 3.12
CA LEU A 182 65.38 -7.14 4.57
C LEU A 182 66.84 -6.81 4.94
N ASP A 183 67.07 -5.66 5.57
CA ASP A 183 68.29 -5.43 6.35
C ASP A 183 68.13 -6.08 7.74
N GLU A 184 68.91 -7.14 7.97
CA GLU A 184 69.09 -7.78 9.28
C GLU A 184 69.99 -6.92 10.17
N ASN A 185 69.44 -6.26 11.19
CA ASN A 185 70.18 -6.04 12.43
C ASN A 185 69.28 -5.61 13.61
N ALA A 186 69.06 -6.53 14.56
CA ALA A 186 69.02 -6.23 16.01
C ALA A 186 68.78 -7.51 16.81
N GLN A 187 69.78 -7.87 17.62
CA GLN A 187 69.81 -9.01 18.51
C GLN A 187 69.33 -8.59 19.92
N SER A 188 68.37 -9.36 20.46
CA SER A 188 68.07 -9.72 21.87
C SER A 188 68.26 -8.71 23.03
N THR A 189 67.22 -8.58 23.89
CA THR A 189 67.27 -8.94 25.33
C THR A 189 65.88 -9.05 25.95
N THR A 190 65.78 -9.95 26.94
CA THR A 190 64.62 -10.46 27.70
C THR A 190 64.10 -9.54 28.83
N THR A 191 62.78 -9.61 29.12
CA THR A 191 62.07 -9.86 30.42
C THR A 191 60.77 -9.04 30.59
N ASP A 192 59.86 -9.62 31.37
CA ASP A 192 58.41 -9.43 31.50
C ASP A 192 57.86 -8.06 31.99
N ASP A 193 56.53 -7.95 31.84
CA ASP A 193 55.56 -7.04 32.46
C ASP A 193 55.42 -5.58 31.98
N THR A 194 54.60 -5.37 30.94
CA THR A 194 53.52 -4.32 30.87
C THR A 194 52.76 -4.38 29.53
N THR A 195 51.64 -5.12 29.48
CA THR A 195 50.90 -5.38 28.23
C THR A 195 49.84 -4.35 27.82
N ASN A 196 49.61 -3.26 28.58
CA ASN A 196 48.53 -2.31 28.27
C ASN A 196 48.94 -0.93 27.72
N VAL A 197 50.22 -0.55 27.74
CA VAL A 197 50.65 0.77 27.22
C VAL A 197 51.08 0.69 25.76
N THR A 198 51.68 -0.42 25.34
CA THR A 198 52.22 -0.62 23.98
C THR A 198 51.13 -0.72 22.92
N ALA A 199 50.00 -1.38 23.23
CA ALA A 199 48.85 -1.50 22.31
C ALA A 199 48.18 -0.15 22.01
N ILE A 200 48.12 0.75 23.01
CA ILE A 200 47.54 2.09 22.82
C ILE A 200 48.48 2.96 21.98
N THR A 201 49.80 2.79 22.12
CA THR A 201 50.78 3.52 21.29
C THR A 201 50.86 3.01 19.86
N THR A 202 50.73 1.69 19.62
CA THR A 202 50.74 1.12 18.27
C THR A 202 49.45 1.41 17.52
N GLU A 203 48.29 1.43 18.19
CA GLU A 203 47.03 1.90 17.58
C GLU A 203 47.04 3.39 17.25
N LYS A 204 47.59 4.23 18.15
CA LYS A 204 47.73 5.68 17.89
C LYS A 204 48.72 5.97 16.75
N PHE A 205 49.79 5.18 16.62
CA PHE A 205 50.74 5.31 15.52
C PHE A 205 50.14 4.82 14.19
N SER A 206 49.36 3.74 14.22
CA SER A 206 48.65 3.21 13.06
C SER A 206 47.55 4.16 12.56
N LEU A 207 46.81 4.80 13.47
CA LEU A 207 45.80 5.81 13.13
C LEU A 207 46.42 7.10 12.59
N LYS A 208 47.60 7.51 13.11
CA LYS A 208 48.32 8.68 12.60
C LYS A 208 48.87 8.41 11.20
N LYS A 209 49.48 7.24 10.97
CA LYS A 209 49.99 6.80 9.67
C LYS A 209 48.87 6.63 8.64
N ALA A 210 47.70 6.10 9.04
CA ALA A 210 46.52 5.99 8.17
C ALA A 210 45.91 7.36 7.82
N ARG A 211 45.94 8.33 8.74
CA ARG A 211 45.51 9.71 8.47
C ARG A 211 46.47 10.45 7.54
N GLU A 212 47.77 10.25 7.71
CA GLU A 212 48.80 10.83 6.84
C GLU A 212 48.75 10.22 5.43
N ALA A 213 48.53 8.90 5.31
CA ALA A 213 48.30 8.23 4.02
C ALA A 213 47.06 8.76 3.30
N ARG A 214 45.92 8.89 3.99
CA ARG A 214 44.70 9.50 3.42
C ARG A 214 44.89 10.98 3.04
N ALA A 215 45.72 11.71 3.77
CA ALA A 215 46.02 13.11 3.44
C ALA A 215 46.95 13.23 2.21
N LEU A 216 47.86 12.29 2.02
CA LEU A 216 48.71 12.16 0.84
C LEU A 216 47.92 11.72 -0.40
N GLU A 217 47.05 10.72 -0.27
CA GLU A 217 46.13 10.31 -1.35
C GLU A 217 45.20 11.44 -1.76
N ALA A 218 44.67 12.21 -0.80
CA ALA A 218 43.85 13.38 -1.09
C ALA A 218 44.64 14.52 -1.76
N LYS A 219 45.96 14.64 -1.51
CA LYS A 219 46.84 15.57 -2.23
C LYS A 219 47.12 15.09 -3.66
N GLN A 220 47.47 13.82 -3.83
CA GLN A 220 47.72 13.23 -5.16
C GLN A 220 46.46 13.23 -6.04
N ALA A 221 45.29 12.97 -5.47
CA ALA A 221 44.01 13.06 -6.18
C ALA A 221 43.70 14.51 -6.61
N ARG A 222 44.09 15.51 -5.82
CA ARG A 222 43.96 16.93 -6.20
C ARG A 222 44.96 17.34 -7.27
N GLU A 223 46.19 16.83 -7.24
CA GLU A 223 47.19 17.08 -8.27
C GLU A 223 46.80 16.40 -9.59
N MET A 224 46.29 15.16 -9.56
CA MET A 224 45.74 14.50 -10.76
C MET A 224 44.48 15.19 -11.27
N ALA A 225 43.61 15.68 -10.40
CA ALA A 225 42.44 16.46 -10.83
C ALA A 225 42.85 17.81 -11.45
N ALA A 226 43.91 18.45 -10.95
CA ALA A 226 44.46 19.68 -11.54
C ALA A 226 45.14 19.42 -12.89
N GLN A 227 45.89 18.32 -13.02
CA GLN A 227 46.48 17.91 -14.30
C GLN A 227 45.42 17.53 -15.34
N ASN A 228 44.36 16.83 -14.94
CA ASN A 228 43.24 16.49 -15.82
C ASN A 228 42.39 17.71 -16.20
N ALA A 229 42.30 18.74 -15.35
CA ALA A 229 41.65 20.01 -15.70
C ALA A 229 42.46 20.81 -16.74
N VAL A 230 43.79 20.83 -16.63
CA VAL A 230 44.69 21.44 -17.63
C VAL A 230 44.65 20.66 -18.96
N LEU A 231 44.56 19.33 -18.91
CA LEU A 231 44.41 18.49 -20.09
C LEU A 231 43.04 18.66 -20.76
N ALA A 232 41.98 18.90 -19.97
CA ALA A 232 40.63 19.16 -20.47
C ALA A 232 40.50 20.55 -21.16
N GLU A 233 41.23 21.57 -20.69
CA GLU A 233 41.32 22.87 -21.38
C GLU A 233 42.10 22.78 -22.70
N GLN A 234 43.09 21.86 -22.81
CA GLN A 234 43.80 21.60 -24.06
C GLN A 234 42.99 20.78 -25.09
N ILE A 235 42.01 19.99 -24.64
CA ILE A 235 41.17 19.16 -25.54
C ILE A 235 39.96 19.94 -26.10
N GLN A 236 39.58 21.08 -25.52
CA GLN A 236 38.45 21.90 -26.02
C GLN A 236 38.74 22.71 -27.29
N SER A 237 39.98 22.75 -27.79
CA SER A 237 40.28 23.40 -29.08
C SER A 237 40.13 22.50 -30.30
N GLU A 238 39.93 21.18 -30.15
CA GLU A 238 39.76 20.27 -31.28
C GLU A 238 38.78 19.14 -30.95
N THR A 239 37.52 19.27 -31.38
CA THR A 239 36.82 18.26 -32.20
C THR A 239 35.32 18.57 -32.35
N SER A 240 34.95 18.93 -33.58
CA SER A 240 33.61 18.83 -34.14
C SER A 240 33.32 17.40 -34.63
N SER A 241 32.06 16.97 -34.46
CA SER A 241 31.34 15.91 -35.20
C SER A 241 31.96 14.49 -35.28
N ASN A 242 31.33 13.50 -34.64
CA ASN A 242 30.55 12.46 -35.34
C ASN A 242 29.97 11.40 -34.39
N SER A 243 28.76 10.97 -34.72
CA SER A 243 28.03 9.84 -34.14
C SER A 243 28.73 8.49 -34.36
N LYS A 244 28.65 7.57 -33.39
CA LYS A 244 28.53 6.12 -33.63
C LYS A 244 28.04 5.36 -32.39
N SER A 245 27.02 4.54 -32.63
CA SER A 245 26.41 3.55 -31.72
C SER A 245 27.30 2.31 -31.61
N VAL A 246 27.40 1.71 -30.41
CA VAL A 246 28.09 0.44 -30.19
C VAL A 246 27.14 -0.59 -29.57
N ARG A 247 26.99 -1.67 -30.33
CA ARG A 247 26.27 -2.91 -30.07
C ARG A 247 27.14 -3.82 -29.18
N PHE A 248 26.57 -4.39 -28.13
CA PHE A 248 27.22 -5.47 -27.37
C PHE A 248 26.60 -6.84 -27.71
N SER A 249 27.47 -7.80 -28.00
CA SER A 249 27.17 -9.19 -28.34
C SER A 249 26.95 -10.07 -27.11
N SER A 250 26.14 -11.10 -27.31
CA SER A 250 25.76 -12.13 -26.34
C SER A 250 26.66 -13.37 -26.44
N VAL A 251 27.33 -13.78 -25.36
CA VAL A 251 27.80 -15.16 -25.13
C VAL A 251 27.95 -15.38 -23.62
N VAL A 252 27.15 -16.28 -23.04
CA VAL A 252 27.57 -17.46 -22.23
C VAL A 252 26.34 -18.37 -22.09
N GLN A 253 26.56 -19.66 -22.38
CA GLN A 253 25.59 -20.76 -22.45
C GLN A 253 25.80 -21.73 -21.27
N LYS A 254 24.80 -22.62 -21.05
CA LYS A 254 24.74 -23.87 -20.22
C LYS A 254 24.16 -23.72 -18.80
N ASN A 255 23.13 -24.46 -18.35
CA ASN A 255 22.66 -25.83 -18.67
C ASN A 255 21.11 -26.03 -18.57
N GLU A 256 20.61 -26.84 -19.50
CA GLU A 256 19.51 -27.84 -19.47
C GLU A 256 18.17 -27.59 -18.72
N CYS A 257 17.09 -27.55 -19.50
CA CYS A 257 15.95 -28.47 -19.32
C CYS A 257 15.26 -28.67 -20.70
N GLN A 258 15.09 -29.93 -21.09
CA GLN A 258 14.52 -30.38 -22.36
C GLN A 258 12.99 -30.22 -22.36
N SER A 259 12.41 -29.74 -23.46
CA SER A 259 11.02 -30.03 -23.85
C SER A 259 10.83 -29.73 -25.35
N THR A 260 10.86 -30.81 -26.13
CA THR A 260 10.28 -31.07 -27.45
C THR A 260 9.54 -29.94 -28.19
N SER A 261 10.03 -29.59 -29.39
CA SER A 261 9.22 -28.97 -30.46
C SER A 261 8.40 -30.04 -31.19
N PRO A 262 7.30 -29.65 -31.87
CA PRO A 262 7.38 -29.79 -33.33
C PRO A 262 6.85 -28.58 -34.12
N SER A 263 7.45 -28.49 -35.32
CA SER A 263 6.96 -27.93 -36.59
C SER A 263 6.60 -26.46 -36.71
N SER A 264 7.53 -25.77 -37.36
CA SER A 264 7.33 -24.60 -38.22
C SER A 264 6.28 -24.90 -39.30
N SER A 265 5.24 -24.08 -39.40
CA SER A 265 4.54 -23.78 -40.65
C SER A 265 4.42 -22.26 -40.77
N LYS A 266 5.15 -21.72 -41.75
CA LYS A 266 4.93 -20.36 -42.27
C LYS A 266 3.63 -20.34 -43.06
N LEU A 267 2.85 -19.27 -42.96
CA LEU A 267 1.84 -18.78 -43.93
C LEU A 267 1.20 -17.48 -43.37
N PRO A 268 0.53 -16.64 -44.18
CA PRO A 268 1.11 -15.64 -45.08
C PRO A 268 0.73 -14.20 -44.67
N ASP A 269 1.40 -13.22 -45.26
CA ASP A 269 0.92 -11.83 -45.31
C ASP A 269 -0.43 -11.75 -46.04
N ALA A 270 -1.28 -10.84 -45.55
CA ALA A 270 -2.53 -10.35 -46.14
C ALA A 270 -3.74 -11.31 -46.16
N VAL A 271 -4.45 -11.38 -45.02
CA VAL A 271 -5.91 -11.19 -44.99
C VAL A 271 -6.22 -10.35 -43.76
N VAL A 272 -6.72 -9.13 -43.99
CA VAL A 272 -7.33 -8.30 -42.96
C VAL A 272 -8.69 -8.94 -42.66
N ASP A 273 -8.69 -10.00 -41.87
CA ASP A 273 -9.92 -10.46 -41.24
C ASP A 273 -10.25 -9.46 -40.15
N ASN A 274 -11.29 -8.68 -40.41
CA ASN A 274 -12.10 -8.03 -39.38
C ASN A 274 -12.65 -9.12 -38.46
N LEU A 275 -11.83 -9.61 -37.52
CA LEU A 275 -12.33 -10.30 -36.35
C LEU A 275 -12.96 -9.22 -35.48
N ASP A 276 -14.29 -9.24 -35.44
CA ASP A 276 -15.15 -8.36 -34.66
C ASP A 276 -14.48 -7.96 -33.33
N SER A 277 -14.17 -6.67 -33.25
CA SER A 277 -13.35 -6.05 -32.22
C SER A 277 -14.05 -5.85 -30.88
N ASP A 278 -15.20 -6.49 -30.62
CA ASP A 278 -16.09 -6.02 -29.53
C ASP A 278 -16.42 -6.99 -28.38
N ASP A 279 -16.27 -8.32 -28.48
CA ASP A 279 -16.72 -9.20 -27.39
C ASP A 279 -15.60 -10.03 -26.73
N PHE A 280 -14.62 -9.34 -26.13
CA PHE A 280 -13.78 -10.00 -25.13
C PHE A 280 -14.46 -9.94 -23.75
N PRO A 281 -14.97 -11.08 -23.21
CA PRO A 281 -15.76 -11.06 -21.99
C PRO A 281 -14.90 -10.65 -20.79
N ASN A 282 -15.45 -9.78 -19.95
CA ASN A 282 -14.80 -9.40 -18.70
C ASN A 282 -14.80 -10.60 -17.73
N GLN A 283 -13.61 -11.14 -17.45
CA GLN A 283 -13.43 -12.23 -16.48
C GLN A 283 -13.20 -11.69 -15.06
N GLU A 284 -12.97 -10.39 -14.91
CA GLU A 284 -12.85 -9.76 -13.61
C GLU A 284 -14.22 -9.47 -13.02
N HIS A 285 -14.42 -9.97 -11.81
CA HIS A 285 -15.55 -9.63 -10.96
C HIS A 285 -15.07 -8.85 -9.74
N LEU A 286 -15.95 -8.04 -9.17
CA LEU A 286 -15.71 -7.35 -7.91
C LEU A 286 -16.13 -8.25 -6.76
N GLN A 287 -15.22 -8.53 -5.85
CA GLN A 287 -15.46 -9.30 -4.63
C GLN A 287 -15.74 -8.35 -3.47
N LEU A 288 -16.94 -8.42 -2.91
CA LEU A 288 -17.35 -7.70 -1.70
C LEU A 288 -17.09 -8.60 -0.48
N SER A 289 -16.65 -8.00 0.62
CA SER A 289 -16.67 -8.70 1.91
C SER A 289 -18.10 -8.88 2.41
N ASN A 290 -18.32 -9.81 3.33
CA ASN A 290 -19.65 -10.04 3.91
C ASN A 290 -20.18 -8.77 4.60
N GLU A 291 -19.30 -8.03 5.28
CA GLU A 291 -19.67 -6.78 5.96
C GLU A 291 -19.98 -5.65 4.98
N GLU A 292 -19.18 -5.50 3.92
CA GLU A 292 -19.42 -4.53 2.84
C GLU A 292 -20.78 -4.79 2.17
N ALA A 293 -21.06 -6.05 1.83
CA ALA A 293 -22.28 -6.44 1.16
C ALA A 293 -23.51 -6.33 2.07
N PHE A 294 -23.39 -6.72 3.35
CA PHE A 294 -24.48 -6.53 4.31
C PHE A 294 -24.78 -5.05 4.51
N PHE A 295 -23.76 -4.19 4.59
CA PHE A 295 -23.97 -2.74 4.67
C PHE A 295 -24.70 -2.18 3.45
N LEU A 296 -24.29 -2.59 2.24
CA LEU A 296 -24.94 -2.17 0.99
C LEU A 296 -26.40 -2.65 0.89
N ALA A 297 -26.68 -3.88 1.32
CA ALA A 297 -28.00 -4.48 1.25
C ALA A 297 -28.94 -3.98 2.37
N TYR A 298 -28.49 -4.00 3.62
CA TYR A 298 -29.29 -3.66 4.79
C TYR A 298 -29.32 -2.16 5.09
N SER A 299 -28.16 -1.49 5.13
CA SER A 299 -28.09 -0.09 5.58
C SER A 299 -28.46 0.89 4.47
N LEU A 300 -28.04 0.61 3.23
CA LEU A 300 -28.27 1.50 2.10
C LEU A 300 -29.41 1.06 1.17
N GLY A 301 -29.79 -0.22 1.20
CA GLY A 301 -30.76 -0.77 0.25
C GLY A 301 -30.31 -0.70 -1.22
N ALA A 302 -29.01 -0.55 -1.46
CA ALA A 302 -28.44 -0.33 -2.80
C ALA A 302 -28.02 -1.64 -3.50
N LEU A 303 -28.02 -2.77 -2.80
CA LEU A 303 -27.56 -4.06 -3.32
C LEU A 303 -28.57 -5.18 -3.05
N GLN A 304 -28.87 -5.96 -4.08
CA GLN A 304 -29.63 -7.20 -3.99
C GLN A 304 -28.71 -8.40 -4.26
N ILE A 305 -28.82 -9.42 -3.41
CA ILE A 305 -27.96 -10.60 -3.43
C ILE A 305 -28.78 -11.84 -3.79
N TYR A 306 -28.25 -12.63 -4.71
CA TYR A 306 -28.83 -13.90 -5.15
C TYR A 306 -27.92 -15.08 -4.79
N ASP A 307 -28.49 -16.28 -4.69
CA ASP A 307 -27.71 -17.49 -4.36
C ASP A 307 -26.94 -18.09 -5.53
N SER A 308 -27.27 -17.72 -6.77
CA SER A 308 -26.65 -18.25 -7.99
C SER A 308 -26.26 -17.09 -8.92
N PRO A 309 -25.14 -17.22 -9.66
CA PRO A 309 -24.80 -16.26 -10.70
C PRO A 309 -25.91 -16.19 -11.76
N LEU A 310 -26.13 -14.98 -12.26
CA LEU A 310 -27.01 -14.76 -13.41
C LEU A 310 -26.33 -15.30 -14.66
N LYS A 311 -26.96 -16.27 -15.35
CA LYS A 311 -26.50 -16.67 -16.67
C LYS A 311 -26.94 -15.62 -17.70
N PRO A 312 -26.08 -15.22 -18.65
CA PRO A 312 -26.47 -14.28 -19.69
C PRO A 312 -27.61 -14.87 -20.53
N GLY A 313 -28.74 -14.15 -20.59
CA GLY A 313 -29.94 -14.54 -21.34
C GLY A 313 -31.03 -15.25 -20.55
N GLU A 314 -30.82 -15.55 -19.26
CA GLU A 314 -31.84 -16.15 -18.40
C GLU A 314 -32.48 -15.05 -17.52
N ALA A 315 -33.82 -14.99 -17.51
CA ALA A 315 -34.53 -14.08 -16.61
C ALA A 315 -34.22 -14.46 -15.15
N GLN A 316 -34.17 -13.46 -14.26
CA GLN A 316 -33.96 -13.67 -12.82
C GLN A 316 -35.11 -14.49 -12.22
N THR A 317 -34.98 -15.82 -12.21
CA THR A 317 -36.02 -16.73 -11.71
C THR A 317 -35.97 -16.88 -10.19
N THR A 318 -34.84 -16.56 -9.55
CA THR A 318 -34.67 -16.66 -8.10
C THR A 318 -35.04 -15.35 -7.41
N SER A 319 -35.81 -15.44 -6.33
CA SER A 319 -36.05 -14.30 -5.45
C SER A 319 -34.74 -13.86 -4.79
N PRO A 320 -34.55 -12.55 -4.56
CA PRO A 320 -33.40 -12.06 -3.80
C PRO A 320 -33.44 -12.62 -2.38
N THR A 321 -32.27 -12.88 -1.80
CA THR A 321 -32.17 -13.40 -0.43
C THR A 321 -32.67 -12.35 0.56
N THR A 322 -33.62 -12.71 1.42
CA THR A 322 -34.11 -11.84 2.50
C THR A 322 -32.98 -11.45 3.45
N ILE A 323 -33.00 -10.23 3.98
CA ILE A 323 -31.94 -9.70 4.85
C ILE A 323 -31.69 -10.59 6.08
N SER A 324 -32.72 -11.14 6.70
CA SER A 324 -32.56 -12.05 7.86
C SER A 324 -31.86 -13.37 7.48
N ALA A 325 -32.18 -13.93 6.32
CA ALA A 325 -31.50 -15.12 5.79
C ALA A 325 -30.05 -14.79 5.41
N LEU A 326 -29.81 -13.59 4.87
CA LEU A 326 -28.48 -13.10 4.54
C LEU A 326 -27.60 -12.95 5.79
N LEU A 327 -28.15 -12.38 6.87
CA LEU A 327 -27.47 -12.25 8.16
C LEU A 327 -27.06 -13.63 8.70
N GLN A 328 -27.99 -14.59 8.74
CA GLN A 328 -27.70 -15.95 9.17
C GLN A 328 -26.56 -16.56 8.35
N LYS A 329 -26.66 -16.45 7.03
CA LYS A 329 -25.67 -16.95 6.09
C LYS A 329 -24.28 -16.35 6.33
N PHE A 330 -24.19 -15.04 6.54
CA PHE A 330 -22.90 -14.38 6.81
C PHE A 330 -22.31 -14.77 8.17
N CYS A 331 -23.13 -14.96 9.20
CA CYS A 331 -22.66 -15.49 10.47
C CYS A 331 -22.11 -16.91 10.31
N HIS A 332 -22.81 -17.80 9.60
CA HIS A 332 -22.35 -19.18 9.37
C HIS A 332 -21.06 -19.24 8.53
N HIS A 333 -20.94 -18.38 7.53
CA HIS A 333 -19.76 -18.28 6.64
C HIS A 333 -18.62 -17.41 7.19
N SER A 334 -18.73 -16.91 8.43
CA SER A 334 -17.65 -16.15 9.08
C SER A 334 -16.53 -17.05 9.64
N PHE A 335 -16.81 -18.35 9.77
CA PHE A 335 -15.87 -19.37 10.23
C PHE A 335 -15.29 -20.16 9.05
N GLN A 336 -14.08 -20.70 9.24
CA GLN A 336 -13.45 -21.60 8.27
C GLN A 336 -13.09 -22.92 8.97
N PRO A 337 -13.75 -24.05 8.63
CA PRO A 337 -14.83 -24.21 7.64
C PRO A 337 -16.16 -23.55 8.07
N ALA A 338 -17.07 -23.35 7.12
CA ALA A 338 -18.40 -22.80 7.38
C ALA A 338 -19.17 -23.67 8.38
N ARG A 339 -19.91 -23.01 9.28
CA ARG A 339 -20.71 -23.66 10.33
C ARG A 339 -21.96 -24.31 9.73
N ASP A 340 -22.44 -25.38 10.35
CA ASP A 340 -23.70 -26.02 9.96
C ASP A 340 -24.86 -25.03 10.00
N GLY A 341 -25.74 -25.09 9.00
CA GLY A 341 -26.88 -24.18 8.88
C GLY A 341 -27.93 -24.29 9.99
N SER A 342 -27.86 -25.32 10.84
CA SER A 342 -28.70 -25.52 12.02
C SER A 342 -28.18 -24.84 13.28
N ALA A 343 -26.95 -24.33 13.27
CA ALA A 343 -26.34 -23.70 14.43
C ALA A 343 -27.00 -22.35 14.74
N SER A 344 -27.31 -22.12 16.02
CA SER A 344 -27.83 -20.85 16.50
C SER A 344 -26.81 -19.73 16.35
N LEU A 345 -27.30 -18.52 16.05
CA LEU A 345 -26.46 -17.34 15.99
C LEU A 345 -25.98 -16.95 17.38
N GLN A 346 -24.69 -16.65 17.50
CA GLN A 346 -24.11 -16.15 18.74
C GLN A 346 -23.87 -14.64 18.62
N PRO A 347 -24.11 -13.86 19.68
CA PRO A 347 -23.91 -12.41 19.64
C PRO A 347 -22.44 -12.02 19.43
N ASP A 348 -21.49 -12.89 19.75
CA ASP A 348 -20.07 -12.67 19.51
C ASP A 348 -19.52 -13.39 18.28
N ASP A 349 -20.38 -13.83 17.36
CA ASP A 349 -19.92 -14.34 16.07
C ASP A 349 -19.00 -13.30 15.39
N PRO A 350 -17.90 -13.73 14.72
CA PRO A 350 -16.93 -12.81 14.12
C PRO A 350 -17.56 -11.80 13.17
N PHE A 351 -18.58 -12.22 12.40
CA PHE A 351 -19.33 -11.33 11.53
C PHE A 351 -20.08 -10.24 12.30
N MET A 352 -20.76 -10.57 13.41
CA MET A 352 -21.55 -9.60 14.18
C MET A 352 -20.68 -8.47 14.73
N THR A 353 -19.54 -8.83 15.32
CA THR A 353 -18.59 -7.86 15.88
C THR A 353 -17.89 -7.05 14.79
N SER A 354 -17.49 -7.69 13.69
CA SER A 354 -16.85 -7.04 12.54
C SER A 354 -17.79 -6.07 11.85
N TYR A 355 -19.04 -6.47 11.61
CA TYR A 355 -20.06 -5.64 10.98
C TYR A 355 -20.44 -4.43 11.86
N ALA A 356 -20.59 -4.61 13.18
CA ALA A 356 -20.89 -3.49 14.08
C ALA A 356 -19.81 -2.39 13.98
N VAL A 357 -18.53 -2.78 13.94
CA VAL A 357 -17.41 -1.84 13.76
C VAL A 357 -17.38 -1.26 12.35
N TYR A 358 -17.62 -2.09 11.32
CA TYR A 358 -17.68 -1.64 9.94
C TYR A 358 -18.76 -0.56 9.76
N HIS A 359 -19.98 -0.82 10.21
CA HIS A 359 -21.12 0.10 10.15
C HIS A 359 -20.80 1.39 10.91
N HIS A 360 -20.22 1.30 12.11
CA HIS A 360 -19.81 2.45 12.92
C HIS A 360 -18.83 3.37 12.17
N PHE A 361 -17.77 2.83 11.57
CA PHE A 361 -16.83 3.67 10.83
C PHE A 361 -17.39 4.19 9.51
N ARG A 362 -18.28 3.44 8.84
CA ARG A 362 -18.95 3.92 7.63
C ARG A 362 -19.94 5.04 7.92
N SER A 363 -20.67 4.99 9.03
CA SER A 363 -21.58 6.07 9.43
C SER A 363 -20.83 7.36 9.81
N LEU A 364 -19.60 7.24 10.32
CA LEU A 364 -18.67 8.36 10.53
C LEU A 364 -18.04 8.91 9.22
N GLY A 365 -18.32 8.28 8.07
CA GLY A 365 -17.84 8.72 6.76
C GLY A 365 -16.46 8.17 6.36
N TRP A 366 -15.89 7.23 7.11
CA TRP A 366 -14.62 6.61 6.74
C TRP A 366 -14.82 5.59 5.61
N VAL A 367 -13.82 5.47 4.75
CA VAL A 367 -13.70 4.34 3.81
C VAL A 367 -12.93 3.23 4.49
N VAL A 368 -13.64 2.15 4.82
CA VAL A 368 -13.13 1.00 5.55
C VAL A 368 -12.63 -0.06 4.57
N ARG A 369 -11.41 -0.57 4.76
CA ARG A 369 -10.84 -1.66 3.95
C ARG A 369 -10.21 -2.72 4.84
N SER A 370 -10.03 -3.94 4.32
CA SER A 370 -9.32 -5.02 5.04
C SER A 370 -7.89 -4.62 5.43
N GLY A 371 -7.55 -4.85 6.70
CA GLY A 371 -6.25 -4.58 7.29
C GLY A 371 -5.27 -5.75 7.30
N ILE A 372 -5.62 -6.89 6.68
CA ILE A 372 -4.84 -8.14 6.75
C ILE A 372 -3.36 -7.96 6.37
N LYS A 373 -3.07 -7.03 5.44
CA LYS A 373 -1.70 -6.70 5.00
C LYS A 373 -0.81 -6.10 6.10
N PHE A 374 -1.42 -5.59 7.16
CA PHE A 374 -0.74 -4.94 8.28
C PHE A 374 -1.03 -5.65 9.61
N GLY A 375 -1.62 -6.84 9.60
CA GLY A 375 -1.98 -7.58 10.81
C GLY A 375 -3.03 -6.89 11.66
N THR A 376 -3.96 -6.17 11.03
CA THR A 376 -5.13 -5.54 11.67
C THR A 376 -6.40 -5.95 10.95
N ASP A 377 -7.57 -5.72 11.56
CA ASP A 377 -8.85 -6.13 10.98
C ASP A 377 -9.26 -5.15 9.87
N TYR A 378 -9.20 -3.85 10.16
CA TYR A 378 -9.55 -2.80 9.21
C TYR A 378 -8.47 -1.72 9.07
N LEU A 379 -8.59 -0.96 7.98
CA LEU A 379 -7.88 0.27 7.66
C LEU A 379 -8.89 1.36 7.33
N LEU A 380 -8.67 2.55 7.88
CA LEU A 380 -9.54 3.70 7.66
C LEU A 380 -8.86 4.71 6.75
N TYR A 381 -9.55 5.07 5.67
CA TYR A 381 -9.17 6.13 4.77
C TYR A 381 -10.19 7.26 4.87
N ASN A 382 -9.73 8.50 4.95
CA ASN A 382 -10.63 9.66 5.02
C ASN A 382 -11.47 9.79 3.73
N ARG A 383 -10.81 9.78 2.56
CA ARG A 383 -11.51 9.87 1.26
C ARG A 383 -11.38 8.62 0.39
N GLY A 384 -10.42 7.75 0.68
CA GLY A 384 -10.20 6.48 -0.02
C GLY A 384 -8.78 6.29 -0.55
N PRO A 385 -8.46 5.07 -1.02
CA PRO A 385 -7.09 4.65 -1.33
C PRO A 385 -6.42 5.39 -2.50
N VAL A 386 -7.22 6.02 -3.36
CA VAL A 386 -6.74 6.77 -4.53
C VAL A 386 -6.23 8.17 -4.14
N PHE A 387 -6.75 8.73 -3.03
CA PHE A 387 -6.41 10.08 -2.58
C PHE A 387 -5.26 10.10 -1.59
N SER A 388 -5.29 9.23 -0.58
CA SER A 388 -4.32 9.20 0.51
C SER A 388 -4.10 7.77 1.00
N HIS A 389 -3.03 7.58 1.77
CA HIS A 389 -2.83 6.34 2.53
C HIS A 389 -3.86 6.25 3.67
N ALA A 390 -4.06 5.02 4.17
CA ALA A 390 -4.85 4.81 5.39
C ALA A 390 -4.18 5.52 6.56
N GLU A 391 -4.98 6.24 7.34
CA GLU A 391 -4.53 6.99 8.50
C GLU A 391 -4.51 6.12 9.76
N PHE A 392 -5.58 5.35 9.94
CA PHE A 392 -5.78 4.47 11.09
C PHE A 392 -5.78 3.00 10.67
N ALA A 393 -5.23 2.17 11.55
CA ALA A 393 -5.35 0.72 11.49
C ALA A 393 -6.13 0.26 12.72
N VAL A 394 -7.20 -0.51 12.51
CA VAL A 394 -8.18 -0.86 13.55
C VAL A 394 -8.05 -2.33 13.91
N ILE A 395 -7.99 -2.60 15.22
CA ILE A 395 -8.15 -3.94 15.78
C ILE A 395 -9.46 -4.01 16.55
N ILE A 396 -10.21 -5.08 16.36
CA ILE A 396 -11.49 -5.34 17.01
C ILE A 396 -11.26 -6.28 18.20
N ILE A 397 -11.76 -5.89 19.38
CA ILE A 397 -11.70 -6.69 20.59
C ILE A 397 -13.10 -6.77 21.21
N PRO A 398 -13.67 -7.97 21.40
CA PRO A 398 -14.95 -8.10 22.09
C PRO A 398 -14.83 -7.74 23.58
N SER A 399 -15.85 -7.08 24.10
CA SER A 399 -15.96 -6.61 25.48
C SER A 399 -17.25 -7.14 26.09
N TYR A 400 -17.14 -7.88 27.19
CA TYR A 400 -18.28 -8.56 27.82
C TYR A 400 -18.61 -7.87 29.15
N SER A 401 -19.26 -6.70 29.07
CA SER A 401 -19.56 -5.88 30.27
C SER A 401 -20.89 -6.26 30.94
N HIS A 402 -21.79 -6.92 30.22
CA HIS A 402 -23.12 -7.28 30.72
C HIS A 402 -23.08 -8.37 31.80
N SER A 403 -23.97 -8.28 32.80
CA SER A 403 -24.04 -9.21 33.95
C SER A 403 -24.13 -10.68 33.53
N TYR A 404 -24.93 -10.98 32.51
CA TYR A 404 -25.07 -12.30 31.87
C TYR A 404 -23.75 -13.06 31.69
N TRP A 405 -22.70 -12.37 31.25
CA TRP A 405 -21.39 -12.96 30.96
C TRP A 405 -20.59 -13.31 32.22
N SER A 406 -20.97 -12.74 33.36
CA SER A 406 -20.33 -12.93 34.67
C SER A 406 -21.12 -13.86 35.63
N GLU A 407 -22.28 -14.36 35.22
CA GLU A 407 -23.14 -15.20 36.06
C GLU A 407 -22.53 -16.59 36.36
N THR A 408 -22.05 -17.27 35.33
CA THR A 408 -21.54 -18.66 35.42
C THR A 408 -20.03 -18.70 35.26
N GLN A 409 -19.34 -19.60 35.97
CA GLN A 409 -17.89 -19.76 35.85
C GLN A 409 -17.46 -20.14 34.42
N GLU A 410 -18.25 -20.96 33.72
CA GLU A 410 -18.01 -21.31 32.32
C GLU A 410 -18.00 -20.07 31.41
N ARG A 411 -18.94 -19.14 31.60
CA ARG A 411 -19.00 -17.88 30.84
C ARG A 411 -17.84 -16.94 31.20
N LYS A 412 -17.42 -16.91 32.46
CA LYS A 412 -16.20 -16.17 32.87
C LYS A 412 -14.96 -16.71 32.18
N ASN A 413 -14.82 -18.04 32.11
CA ASN A 413 -13.68 -18.66 31.42
C ASN A 413 -13.73 -18.38 29.90
N TYR A 414 -14.92 -18.49 29.30
CA TYR A 414 -15.16 -18.18 27.88
C TYR A 414 -14.77 -16.74 27.52
N THR A 415 -15.23 -15.77 28.32
CA THR A 415 -14.95 -14.34 28.11
C THR A 415 -13.48 -14.03 28.33
N ALA A 416 -12.85 -14.62 29.35
CA ALA A 416 -11.43 -14.48 29.61
C ALA A 416 -10.59 -15.00 28.43
N GLU A 417 -10.95 -16.14 27.84
CA GLU A 417 -10.28 -16.68 26.65
C GLU A 417 -10.42 -15.77 25.44
N LYS A 418 -11.64 -15.27 25.17
CA LYS A 418 -11.90 -14.37 24.03
C LYS A 418 -11.18 -13.02 24.15
N GLN A 419 -11.03 -12.52 25.37
CA GLN A 419 -10.33 -11.27 25.68
C GLN A 419 -8.83 -11.46 25.88
N ALA A 420 -8.35 -12.70 26.03
CA ALA A 420 -6.94 -12.98 26.26
C ALA A 420 -6.10 -12.52 25.07
N ARG A 421 -5.21 -11.57 25.33
CA ARG A 421 -4.22 -11.08 24.39
C ARG A 421 -2.89 -10.92 25.11
N SER A 422 -1.83 -11.44 24.52
CA SER A 422 -0.49 -11.34 25.11
C SER A 422 0.12 -9.97 24.84
N TRP A 423 0.99 -9.51 25.75
CA TRP A 423 1.81 -8.32 25.51
C TRP A 423 2.65 -8.45 24.24
N TRP A 424 3.13 -9.66 23.93
CA TRP A 424 3.87 -9.96 22.70
C TRP A 424 3.04 -9.67 21.45
N TRP A 425 1.77 -10.08 21.43
CA TRP A 425 0.86 -9.75 20.34
C TRP A 425 0.69 -8.24 20.19
N MET A 426 0.44 -7.52 21.30
CA MET A 426 0.28 -6.06 21.28
C MET A 426 1.55 -5.35 20.76
N HIS A 427 2.73 -5.77 21.22
CA HIS A 427 4.01 -5.24 20.73
C HIS A 427 4.24 -5.53 19.24
N CYS A 428 3.91 -6.74 18.78
CA CYS A 428 4.03 -7.10 17.37
C CYS A 428 3.16 -6.20 16.50
N VAL A 429 1.89 -6.00 16.85
CA VAL A 429 0.98 -5.17 16.04
C VAL A 429 1.40 -3.70 16.10
N SER A 430 1.73 -3.18 17.30
CA SER A 430 2.22 -1.81 17.46
C SER A 430 3.50 -1.55 16.65
N ARG A 431 4.44 -2.51 16.61
CA ARG A 431 5.67 -2.41 15.80
C ARG A 431 5.37 -2.33 14.31
N VAL A 432 4.47 -3.16 13.80
CA VAL A 432 4.08 -3.13 12.38
C VAL A 432 3.47 -1.78 12.04
N GLN A 433 2.53 -1.27 12.85
CA GLN A 433 1.88 0.02 12.59
C GLN A 433 2.87 1.19 12.66
N ALA A 434 3.79 1.18 13.61
CA ALA A 434 4.86 2.18 13.70
C ALA A 434 5.75 2.18 12.45
N GLN A 435 6.08 1.01 11.90
CA GLN A 435 6.91 0.89 10.69
C GLN A 435 6.18 1.38 9.43
N VAL A 436 4.86 1.16 9.34
CA VAL A 436 4.04 1.60 8.20
C VAL A 436 3.38 2.97 8.42
N LEU A 437 3.79 3.68 9.48
CA LEU A 437 3.34 5.02 9.86
C LEU A 437 1.82 5.16 9.94
N LYS A 438 1.14 4.18 10.54
CA LYS A 438 -0.30 4.22 10.80
C LYS A 438 -0.56 4.33 12.29
N SER A 439 -1.62 5.04 12.63
CA SER A 439 -2.09 5.15 14.00
C SER A 439 -2.93 3.93 14.36
N LEU A 440 -2.56 3.23 15.43
CA LEU A 440 -3.26 2.04 15.88
C LEU A 440 -4.48 2.43 16.71
N VAL A 441 -5.66 1.99 16.29
CA VAL A 441 -6.92 2.13 17.02
C VAL A 441 -7.36 0.75 17.49
N VAL A 442 -7.65 0.64 18.79
CA VAL A 442 -8.26 -0.54 19.38
C VAL A 442 -9.73 -0.24 19.62
N CYS A 443 -10.59 -0.96 18.91
CA CYS A 443 -12.03 -0.87 19.05
C CYS A 443 -12.55 -1.98 19.95
N TYR A 444 -13.06 -1.61 21.12
CA TYR A 444 -13.79 -2.52 21.98
C TYR A 444 -15.25 -2.56 21.58
N VAL A 445 -15.78 -3.74 21.29
CA VAL A 445 -17.18 -3.97 20.94
C VAL A 445 -17.88 -4.59 22.12
N GLU A 446 -18.81 -3.88 22.74
CA GLU A 446 -19.64 -4.41 23.82
C GLU A 446 -20.62 -5.44 23.26
N VAL A 447 -20.47 -6.71 23.66
CA VAL A 447 -21.29 -7.82 23.18
C VAL A 447 -22.52 -7.97 24.08
N PRO A 448 -23.74 -7.87 23.51
CA PRO A 448 -24.98 -8.05 24.27
C PRO A 448 -25.21 -9.52 24.64
N PRO A 449 -26.09 -9.82 25.61
CA PRO A 449 -26.51 -11.19 25.87
C PRO A 449 -27.20 -11.80 24.63
N PRO A 450 -27.27 -13.14 24.51
CA PRO A 450 -27.95 -13.79 23.39
C PRO A 450 -29.41 -13.34 23.28
N ALA A 451 -29.79 -12.85 22.10
CA ALA A 451 -31.16 -12.40 21.83
C ALA A 451 -32.11 -13.58 21.64
N ALA A 452 -33.37 -13.41 22.06
CA ALA A 452 -34.40 -14.44 21.94
C ALA A 452 -35.02 -14.54 20.54
N SER A 453 -35.05 -13.44 19.76
CA SER A 453 -35.52 -13.44 18.37
C SER A 453 -34.73 -12.49 17.47
N ILE A 454 -34.74 -12.76 16.16
CA ILE A 454 -34.03 -12.02 15.09
C ILE A 454 -35.06 -11.30 14.20
N ASP A 455 -36.14 -10.80 14.79
CA ASP A 455 -37.23 -10.20 14.00
C ASP A 455 -36.84 -8.78 13.57
N ASP A 456 -36.14 -8.05 14.44
CA ASP A 456 -35.64 -6.70 14.18
C ASP A 456 -34.12 -6.65 14.23
N ILE A 457 -33.51 -6.63 13.04
CA ILE A 457 -32.06 -6.51 12.85
C ILE A 457 -31.54 -5.16 13.37
N GLY A 458 -32.33 -4.10 13.29
CA GLY A 458 -31.96 -2.77 13.78
C GLY A 458 -31.87 -2.75 15.30
N ALA A 459 -32.88 -3.29 15.98
CA ALA A 459 -32.84 -3.47 17.43
C ALA A 459 -31.73 -4.44 17.87
N LEU A 460 -31.39 -5.44 17.06
CA LEU A 460 -30.29 -6.37 17.33
C LEU A 460 -28.94 -5.63 17.33
N PHE A 461 -28.61 -4.90 16.25
CA PHE A 461 -27.35 -4.17 16.16
C PHE A 461 -27.30 -2.93 17.06
N GLY A 462 -28.45 -2.34 17.41
CA GLY A 462 -28.54 -1.23 18.36
C GLY A 462 -28.10 -1.57 19.80
N GLN A 463 -28.02 -2.86 20.14
CA GLN A 463 -27.51 -3.30 21.44
C GLN A 463 -25.98 -3.32 21.52
N TYR A 464 -25.28 -3.36 20.37
CA TYR A 464 -23.83 -3.36 20.32
C TYR A 464 -23.32 -1.93 20.51
N LYS A 465 -22.29 -1.76 21.34
CA LYS A 465 -21.63 -0.46 21.54
C LYS A 465 -20.16 -0.55 21.16
N VAL A 466 -19.71 0.36 20.31
CA VAL A 466 -18.31 0.43 19.87
C VAL A 466 -17.61 1.55 20.65
N ARG A 467 -16.47 1.22 21.29
CA ARG A 467 -15.60 2.18 21.98
C ARG A 467 -14.23 2.17 21.34
N GLU A 468 -13.79 3.34 20.87
CA GLU A 468 -12.52 3.51 20.17
C GLU A 468 -11.43 4.02 21.11
N PHE A 469 -10.27 3.38 21.09
CA PHE A 469 -9.08 3.84 21.83
C PHE A 469 -7.90 4.00 20.90
N LEU A 470 -7.36 5.21 20.84
CA LEU A 470 -6.20 5.52 20.03
C LEU A 470 -4.92 5.20 20.81
N ILE A 471 -4.16 4.22 20.35
CA ILE A 471 -2.87 3.88 20.95
C ILE A 471 -1.80 4.79 20.37
N LYS A 472 -1.27 5.67 21.23
CA LYS A 472 -0.11 6.51 20.92
C LYS A 472 1.09 6.03 21.72
N ARG A 473 2.28 6.21 21.13
CA ARG A 473 3.53 6.01 21.86
C ARG A 473 3.59 7.01 23.01
N TRP A 474 3.68 6.51 24.23
CA TRP A 474 3.93 7.34 25.39
C TRP A 474 5.30 8.02 25.22
N THR A 475 5.31 9.35 25.28
CA THR A 475 6.53 10.14 25.12
C THR A 475 6.59 11.09 26.31
N PRO A 476 7.53 10.89 27.27
CA PRO A 476 7.50 11.60 28.55
C PRO A 476 7.41 13.13 28.39
N ASN A 477 8.01 13.68 27.33
CA ASN A 477 7.99 15.12 27.05
C ASN A 477 6.65 15.66 26.52
N ARG A 478 5.73 14.81 26.07
CA ARG A 478 4.43 15.21 25.47
C ARG A 478 3.20 14.68 26.22
N THR A 479 3.36 13.70 27.10
CA THR A 479 2.26 12.97 27.76
C THR A 479 2.37 12.99 29.29
N ARG A 480 2.96 14.05 29.85
CA ARG A 480 3.09 14.25 31.31
C ARG A 480 1.96 15.10 31.92
N ASP A 481 1.15 15.72 31.07
CA ASP A 481 -0.11 16.37 31.43
C ASP A 481 -1.22 15.33 31.45
#